data_AF-A0A976IJ60-F1
#
_entry.id   AF-A0A976IJ60-F1
#
_cell.length_a   1.000
_cell.length_b   1.000
_cell.length_c   1.000
_cell.angle_alpha   90.00
_cell.angle_beta   90.00
_cell.angle_gamma   90.00
#
_symmetry.space_group_name_H-M   'P 1'
#
loop_
_entity.id
_entity.type
_entity.pdbx_description
1 polymer ?
#
loop_
_entity_poly.entity_id
_entity_poly.type
_entity_poly.pdbx_seq_one_letter_code
_entity_poly.pdbx_strand_id
1 'polypeptide(L)'
;MQHNVEDETNNADELQPPPEDHPLLVQEEGKSSSHHIHVKATKALVASKILFLDGVRGLAALLVFAQHVPEYLKNINVGAVAVDSFFVLSSFLLTWLFMKKSLRLVHERAGLRKWLYVLADYFCKRFFRVYPLFAITCVVLWFMDVDSRRHYYLGDNPTAFDLFKTLTFEFHSRYFVFWTLPLEISYYFCIPVFVYGTIVLRRLWWIAYLPAYYWVISQGWTEYRTSHTGLLPHIPTFLAGSMAAVIFVKLDTWIKARKFQFQWFHTLVLRAIELTALGLFLSVVFRGLFFVWIHENVAPKSPGFPFTSVLLTILLVCELLLPSPLSRMMEWNFLRFWGKVSFSVYLLHGFVIYNERLNFQTDYYCRLFSRLGMLALLTTASYQLVEYPSQLLARRISKTLDEQEAKASMTMPVLCTFASSEGSKGLGAGVIK
;
A
#
# COMPACT_ATOMS: atom_id res chain seq x y z
N MET A 1 70.91 1.97 -15.83
CA MET A 1 71.33 2.13 -17.24
C MET A 1 70.07 2.03 -18.10
N GLN A 2 69.96 2.90 -19.08
CA GLN A 2 68.80 3.18 -19.95
C GLN A 2 68.17 1.96 -20.64
N HIS A 3 66.84 1.98 -20.81
CA HIS A 3 66.06 1.99 -22.08
C HIS A 3 64.64 1.43 -21.81
N ASN A 4 63.53 2.13 -21.99
CA ASN A 4 62.83 2.71 -23.17
C ASN A 4 61.98 1.69 -23.97
N VAL A 5 60.67 2.00 -24.03
CA VAL A 5 59.62 1.72 -25.06
C VAL A 5 59.17 0.27 -25.34
N GLU A 6 57.88 -0.06 -25.14
CA GLU A 6 56.85 -0.20 -26.20
C GLU A 6 55.51 -0.76 -25.67
N ASP A 7 54.44 -0.24 -26.28
CA ASP A 7 53.02 -0.58 -26.16
C ASP A 7 52.74 -2.08 -26.35
N GLU A 8 51.74 -2.62 -25.63
CA GLU A 8 50.67 -3.38 -26.29
C GLU A 8 49.43 -3.52 -25.40
N THR A 9 48.30 -3.26 -26.05
CA THR A 9 46.91 -3.37 -25.62
C THR A 9 46.52 -4.73 -25.05
N ASN A 10 45.73 -4.78 -23.96
CA ASN A 10 44.59 -5.69 -23.94
C ASN A 10 43.48 -5.27 -22.98
N ASN A 11 42.26 -5.31 -23.52
CA ASN A 11 40.99 -5.05 -22.85
C ASN A 11 40.78 -6.02 -21.69
N ALA A 12 40.53 -5.48 -20.50
CA ALA A 12 39.89 -6.22 -19.42
C ALA A 12 38.41 -5.82 -19.35
N ASP A 13 37.55 -6.73 -19.80
CA ASP A 13 36.11 -6.74 -19.57
C ASP A 13 35.83 -6.67 -18.05
N GLU A 14 35.43 -5.49 -17.57
CA GLU A 14 34.87 -5.33 -16.25
C GLU A 14 33.35 -5.53 -16.36
N LEU A 15 32.90 -6.71 -15.91
CA LEU A 15 31.50 -7.12 -15.87
C LEU A 15 30.65 -6.08 -15.10
N GLN A 16 29.92 -5.24 -15.83
CA GLN A 16 28.96 -4.31 -15.26
C GLN A 16 27.80 -5.09 -14.60
N PRO A 17 27.38 -4.76 -13.37
CA PRO A 17 26.15 -5.30 -12.79
C PRO A 17 24.93 -4.76 -13.55
N PRO A 18 23.82 -5.53 -13.62
CA PRO A 18 22.66 -5.19 -14.43
C PRO A 18 21.93 -3.95 -13.90
N PRO A 19 21.26 -3.18 -14.78
CA PRO A 19 20.65 -1.90 -14.41
C PRO A 19 19.41 -2.09 -13.52
N GLU A 20 19.38 -1.37 -12.39
CA GLU A 20 18.23 -1.30 -11.51
C GLU A 20 17.11 -0.45 -12.13
N ASP A 21 16.06 -1.10 -12.67
CA ASP A 21 14.93 -0.40 -13.27
C ASP A 21 13.81 -0.02 -12.28
N HIS A 22 13.52 1.28 -12.30
CA HIS A 22 12.48 2.00 -11.57
C HIS A 22 11.05 1.61 -12.00
N PRO A 23 10.04 1.65 -11.09
CA PRO A 23 8.68 1.90 -11.53
C PRO A 23 8.52 3.37 -11.93
N LEU A 24 8.37 3.62 -13.24
CA LEU A 24 8.17 4.93 -13.87
C LEU A 24 6.67 5.18 -14.12
N LEU A 25 6.25 6.40 -13.78
CA LEU A 25 4.99 7.01 -14.21
C LEU A 25 5.24 7.72 -15.55
N VAL A 26 4.21 7.70 -16.39
CA VAL A 26 4.09 8.30 -17.72
C VAL A 26 4.72 9.70 -17.78
N GLN A 27 5.59 9.92 -18.77
CA GLN A 27 6.25 11.18 -19.09
C GLN A 27 5.57 11.75 -20.33
N GLU A 28 5.01 12.97 -20.24
CA GLU A 28 4.47 13.73 -21.37
C GLU A 28 5.61 14.47 -22.08
N GLU A 29 5.61 14.45 -23.41
CA GLU A 29 6.56 15.16 -24.27
C GLU A 29 6.21 16.65 -24.43
N GLY A 30 7.23 17.50 -24.39
CA GLY A 30 7.16 18.91 -24.78
C GLY A 30 8.56 19.48 -25.04
N LYS A 31 8.82 19.88 -26.29
CA LYS A 31 10.13 20.31 -26.84
C LYS A 31 10.59 21.72 -26.40
N SER A 32 11.90 21.81 -26.16
CA SER A 32 12.89 22.85 -26.55
C SER A 32 13.15 24.12 -25.71
N SER A 33 14.43 24.19 -25.31
CA SER A 33 15.37 25.34 -25.23
C SER A 33 15.29 26.37 -24.09
N SER A 34 16.15 26.17 -23.08
CA SER A 34 17.07 27.20 -22.53
C SER A 34 17.91 26.57 -21.41
N HIS A 35 19.10 26.09 -21.79
CA HIS A 35 20.08 25.45 -20.91
C HIS A 35 20.81 26.52 -20.07
N HIS A 36 20.67 26.46 -18.74
CA HIS A 36 21.77 26.60 -17.75
C HIS A 36 21.30 26.97 -16.33
N ILE A 37 20.06 27.42 -16.13
CA ILE A 37 19.51 27.69 -14.78
C ILE A 37 18.64 26.53 -14.27
N HIS A 38 18.21 25.63 -15.15
CA HIS A 38 17.20 24.62 -14.84
C HIS A 38 17.72 23.39 -14.07
N VAL A 39 19.04 23.15 -14.01
CA VAL A 39 19.63 21.88 -13.51
C VAL A 39 19.47 21.69 -12.00
N LYS A 40 19.33 22.77 -11.22
CA LYS A 40 19.15 22.67 -9.76
C LYS A 40 17.68 22.46 -9.36
N ALA A 41 16.74 22.88 -10.21
CA ALA A 41 15.30 22.78 -9.95
C ALA A 41 14.67 21.48 -10.48
N THR A 42 15.27 20.82 -11.48
CA THR A 42 14.76 19.54 -12.03
C THR A 42 14.95 18.34 -11.10
N LYS A 43 15.77 18.43 -10.05
CA LYS A 43 15.84 17.39 -9.02
C LYS A 43 14.65 17.40 -8.05
N ALA A 44 13.88 18.49 -8.01
CA ALA A 44 12.74 18.67 -7.11
C ALA A 44 11.40 18.16 -7.67
N LEU A 45 11.37 17.63 -8.90
CA LEU A 45 10.14 17.18 -9.55
C LEU A 45 10.24 15.81 -10.25
N VAL A 46 11.13 14.93 -9.79
CA VAL A 46 10.89 13.49 -9.96
C VAL A 46 9.81 13.15 -8.97
N ALA A 47 8.64 12.69 -9.43
CA ALA A 47 7.54 12.25 -8.57
C ALA A 47 8.10 11.45 -7.39
N SER A 48 8.15 12.06 -6.21
CA SER A 48 8.85 11.51 -5.07
C SER A 48 8.14 10.21 -4.72
N LYS A 49 8.74 9.09 -5.10
CA LYS A 49 8.46 7.84 -4.43
C LYS A 49 8.73 8.14 -2.97
N ILE A 50 7.70 8.02 -2.16
CA ILE A 50 7.87 8.19 -0.73
C ILE A 50 8.48 6.87 -0.24
N LEU A 51 9.81 6.82 -0.36
CA LEU A 51 10.62 5.63 -0.13
C LEU A 51 10.43 5.09 1.29
N PHE A 52 10.15 5.98 2.25
CA PHE A 52 9.92 5.57 3.63
C PHE A 52 8.68 4.66 3.78
N LEU A 53 7.65 4.78 2.93
CA LEU A 53 6.46 3.92 3.01
C LEU A 53 6.80 2.47 2.66
N ASP A 54 7.74 2.26 1.74
CA ASP A 54 8.27 0.90 1.49
C ASP A 54 9.02 0.40 2.72
N GLY A 55 9.77 1.27 3.39
CA GLY A 55 10.42 0.97 4.68
C GLY A 55 9.46 0.49 5.76
N VAL A 56 8.37 1.24 5.98
CA VAL A 56 7.34 0.87 6.97
C VAL A 56 6.72 -0.49 6.63
N ARG A 57 6.45 -0.75 5.35
CA ARG A 57 5.96 -2.07 4.89
C ARG A 57 6.97 -3.19 5.14
N GLY A 58 8.26 -2.92 4.92
CA GLY A 58 9.33 -3.88 5.14
C GLY A 58 9.48 -4.23 6.62
N LEU A 59 9.43 -3.22 7.48
CA LEU A 59 9.42 -3.43 8.94
C LEU A 59 8.21 -4.25 9.37
N ALA A 60 7.01 -3.93 8.87
CA ALA A 60 5.81 -4.70 9.16
C ALA A 60 5.95 -6.17 8.72
N ALA A 61 6.48 -6.43 7.51
CA ALA A 61 6.71 -7.79 7.02
C ALA A 61 7.63 -8.59 7.95
N LEU A 62 8.73 -7.98 8.39
CA LEU A 62 9.69 -8.60 9.31
C LEU A 62 9.10 -8.84 10.70
N LEU A 63 8.25 -7.93 11.19
CA LEU A 63 7.57 -8.10 12.48
C LEU A 63 6.52 -9.23 12.43
N VAL A 64 5.80 -9.41 11.32
CA VAL A 64 4.92 -10.58 11.12
C VAL A 64 5.74 -11.87 11.15
N PHE A 65 6.85 -11.91 10.42
CA PHE A 65 7.76 -13.06 10.45
C PHE A 65 8.25 -13.35 11.87
N ALA A 66 8.74 -12.33 12.57
CA ALA A 66 9.26 -12.47 13.91
C ALA A 66 8.18 -12.97 14.90
N GLN A 67 6.94 -12.52 14.80
CA GLN A 67 5.84 -12.98 15.66
C GLN A 67 5.59 -14.50 15.55
N HIS A 68 5.73 -15.06 14.35
CA HIS A 68 5.42 -16.47 14.08
C HIS A 68 6.61 -17.38 14.33
N VAL A 69 7.82 -16.84 14.45
CA VAL A 69 8.99 -17.62 14.84
C VAL A 69 8.89 -17.93 16.33
N PRO A 70 8.92 -19.21 16.75
CA PRO A 70 8.75 -19.58 18.15
C PRO A 70 9.75 -18.87 19.06
N GLU A 71 10.99 -18.65 18.66
CA GLU A 71 11.99 -18.08 19.57
C GLU A 71 11.87 -16.56 19.78
N TYR A 72 11.09 -15.83 18.96
CA TYR A 72 11.11 -14.37 18.94
C TYR A 72 9.82 -13.77 19.52
N LEU A 73 9.97 -12.69 20.30
CA LEU A 73 8.91 -11.75 20.69
C LEU A 73 7.57 -12.34 21.23
N LYS A 74 7.56 -13.55 21.81
CA LYS A 74 6.33 -14.24 22.31
C LYS A 74 5.46 -13.42 23.26
N ASN A 75 6.08 -12.54 24.06
CA ASN A 75 5.38 -11.80 25.11
C ASN A 75 4.69 -10.53 24.60
N ILE A 76 4.85 -10.19 23.32
CA ILE A 76 4.36 -8.96 22.71
C ILE A 76 3.60 -9.32 21.42
N ASN A 77 2.49 -8.64 21.15
CA ASN A 77 1.67 -8.91 19.95
C ASN A 77 2.10 -8.02 18.78
N VAL A 78 3.38 -8.09 18.40
CA VAL A 78 3.94 -7.25 17.32
C VAL A 78 3.40 -7.65 15.94
N GLY A 79 2.99 -8.91 15.76
CA GLY A 79 2.36 -9.38 14.53
C GLY A 79 1.02 -8.70 14.27
N ALA A 80 0.20 -8.51 15.31
CA ALA A 80 -1.06 -7.77 15.18
C ALA A 80 -0.84 -6.31 14.76
N VAL A 81 0.14 -5.63 15.37
CA VAL A 81 0.54 -4.26 15.03
C VAL A 81 1.01 -4.17 13.57
N ALA A 82 1.77 -5.17 13.13
CA ALA A 82 2.27 -5.24 11.77
C ALA A 82 1.14 -5.45 10.74
N VAL A 83 0.16 -6.31 11.05
CA VAL A 83 -1.05 -6.48 10.22
C VAL A 83 -1.86 -5.17 10.15
N ASP A 84 -2.01 -4.45 11.27
CA ASP A 84 -2.63 -3.12 11.27
C ASP A 84 -1.88 -2.13 10.38
N SER A 85 -0.55 -2.18 10.44
CA SER A 85 0.30 -1.36 9.60
C SER A 85 0.06 -1.63 8.12
N PHE A 86 -0.08 -2.90 7.72
CA PHE A 86 -0.46 -3.25 6.35
C PHE A 86 -1.84 -2.72 5.96
N PHE A 87 -2.85 -2.90 6.81
CA PHE A 87 -4.20 -2.41 6.54
C PHE A 87 -4.26 -0.89 6.41
N VAL A 88 -3.59 -0.16 7.31
CA VAL A 88 -3.49 1.30 7.27
C VAL A 88 -2.75 1.76 6.01
N LEU A 89 -1.59 1.18 5.70
CA LEU A 89 -0.79 1.57 4.54
C LEU A 89 -1.53 1.28 3.24
N SER A 90 -2.23 0.15 3.17
CA SER A 90 -3.03 -0.23 2.01
C SER A 90 -4.16 0.76 1.78
N SER A 91 -5.02 1.01 2.78
CA SER A 91 -6.12 1.97 2.63
C SER A 91 -5.65 3.40 2.42
N PHE A 92 -4.56 3.82 3.08
CA PHE A 92 -3.97 5.14 2.90
C PHE A 92 -3.48 5.36 1.47
N LEU A 93 -2.60 4.49 0.96
CA LEU A 93 -2.02 4.63 -0.37
C LEU A 93 -3.08 4.54 -1.47
N LEU A 94 -4.02 3.61 -1.31
CA LEU A 94 -5.10 3.41 -2.27
C LEU A 94 -6.04 4.60 -2.34
N THR A 95 -6.50 5.08 -1.19
CA THR A 95 -7.36 6.25 -1.11
C THR A 95 -6.62 7.49 -1.62
N TRP A 96 -5.34 7.66 -1.30
CA TRP A 96 -4.55 8.79 -1.78
C TRP A 96 -4.44 8.82 -3.32
N LEU A 97 -4.06 7.70 -3.93
CA LEU A 97 -3.92 7.57 -5.38
C LEU A 97 -5.27 7.73 -6.10
N PHE A 98 -6.31 7.08 -5.58
CA PHE A 98 -7.65 7.14 -6.16
C PHE A 98 -8.28 8.54 -6.01
N MET A 99 -8.08 9.20 -4.87
CA MET A 99 -8.53 10.59 -4.65
C MET A 99 -7.90 11.57 -5.63
N LYS A 100 -6.57 11.48 -5.85
CA LYS A 100 -5.88 12.33 -6.83
C LYS A 100 -6.40 12.14 -8.25
N LYS A 101 -6.61 10.89 -8.67
CA LYS A 101 -7.22 10.59 -9.98
C LYS A 101 -8.65 11.11 -10.05
N SER A 102 -9.46 10.88 -9.03
CA SER A 102 -10.86 11.30 -8.98
C SER A 102 -11.03 12.82 -9.03
N LEU A 103 -10.18 13.58 -8.32
CA LEU A 103 -10.18 15.05 -8.39
C LEU A 103 -9.90 15.56 -9.82
N ARG A 104 -8.97 14.91 -10.53
CA ARG A 104 -8.68 15.24 -11.94
C ARG A 104 -9.89 14.98 -12.84
N LEU A 105 -10.55 13.82 -12.67
CA LEU A 105 -11.76 13.47 -13.44
C LEU A 105 -12.89 14.47 -13.22
N VAL A 106 -13.08 14.93 -11.98
CA VAL A 106 -14.09 15.95 -11.65
C VAL A 106 -13.76 17.29 -12.31
N HIS A 107 -12.48 17.69 -12.29
CA HIS A 107 -12.02 18.93 -12.93
C HIS A 107 -12.23 18.88 -14.45
N GLU A 108 -11.93 17.75 -15.09
CA GLU A 108 -12.12 17.52 -16.53
C GLU A 108 -13.59 17.30 -16.94
N ARG A 109 -14.54 17.30 -15.99
CA ARG A 109 -15.96 16.94 -16.22
C ARG A 109 -16.10 15.61 -16.97
N ALA A 110 -15.30 14.63 -16.56
CA ALA A 110 -15.25 13.32 -17.18
C ALA A 110 -16.62 12.61 -17.18
N GLY A 111 -17.01 12.04 -18.33
CA GLY A 111 -18.22 11.24 -18.44
C GLY A 111 -18.14 9.90 -17.68
N LEU A 112 -19.29 9.25 -17.48
CA LEU A 112 -19.41 7.99 -16.74
C LEU A 112 -18.51 6.86 -17.27
N ARG A 113 -18.28 6.82 -18.59
CA ARG A 113 -17.39 5.81 -19.20
C ARG A 113 -15.94 5.94 -18.73
N LYS A 114 -15.42 7.16 -18.61
CA LYS A 114 -14.05 7.41 -18.12
C LYS A 114 -13.90 6.99 -16.66
N TRP A 115 -14.94 7.21 -15.85
CA TRP A 115 -14.99 6.69 -14.49
C TRP A 115 -14.93 5.16 -14.43
N LEU A 116 -15.66 4.47 -15.31
CA LEU A 116 -15.63 3.01 -15.40
C LEU A 116 -14.23 2.49 -15.79
N TYR A 117 -13.55 3.13 -16.74
CA TYR A 117 -12.17 2.76 -17.10
C TYR A 117 -11.19 2.94 -15.94
N VAL A 118 -11.27 4.06 -15.21
CA VAL A 118 -10.41 4.28 -14.02
C VAL A 118 -10.71 3.27 -12.91
N LEU A 119 -11.96 2.87 -12.74
CA LEU A 119 -12.36 1.85 -11.78
C LEU A 119 -11.87 0.45 -12.19
N ALA A 120 -12.01 0.11 -13.48
CA ALA A 120 -11.48 -1.14 -14.02
C ALA A 120 -9.95 -1.21 -13.88
N ASP A 121 -9.23 -0.13 -14.22
CA ASP A 121 -7.79 -0.01 -14.02
C ASP A 121 -7.40 -0.23 -12.55
N TYR A 122 -8.15 0.38 -11.63
CA TYR A 122 -7.95 0.22 -10.19
C TYR A 122 -8.05 -1.24 -9.77
N PHE A 123 -9.15 -1.93 -10.10
CA PHE A 123 -9.36 -3.32 -9.69
C PHE A 123 -8.41 -4.29 -10.38
N CYS A 124 -8.09 -4.08 -11.67
CA CYS A 124 -7.12 -4.90 -12.39
C CYS A 124 -5.75 -4.86 -11.69
N LYS A 125 -5.26 -3.65 -11.37
CA LYS A 125 -3.98 -3.48 -10.66
C LYS A 125 -3.97 -4.17 -9.30
N ARG A 126 -5.10 -4.18 -8.57
CA ARG A 126 -5.18 -4.87 -7.26
C ARG A 126 -5.26 -6.38 -7.40
N PHE A 127 -6.03 -6.87 -8.36
CA PHE A 127 -6.12 -8.30 -8.64
C PHE A 127 -4.74 -8.89 -8.95
N PHE A 128 -4.04 -8.34 -9.94
CA PHE A 128 -2.70 -8.81 -10.32
C PHE A 128 -1.60 -8.56 -9.28
N ARG A 129 -1.85 -7.69 -8.29
CA ARG A 129 -0.90 -7.44 -7.19
C ARG A 129 -0.94 -8.54 -6.13
N VAL A 130 -2.09 -9.16 -5.92
CA VAL A 130 -2.38 -10.03 -4.77
C VAL A 130 -2.74 -11.46 -5.22
N TYR A 131 -3.69 -11.59 -6.14
CA TYR A 131 -4.34 -12.87 -6.43
C TYR A 131 -3.43 -13.92 -7.09
N PRO A 132 -2.54 -13.60 -8.06
CA PRO A 132 -1.73 -14.63 -8.72
C PRO A 132 -0.84 -15.42 -7.77
N LEU A 133 -0.09 -14.74 -6.89
CA LEU A 133 0.77 -15.41 -5.93
C LEU A 133 -0.06 -16.13 -4.86
N PHE A 134 -1.17 -15.55 -4.41
CA PHE A 134 -2.12 -16.24 -3.54
C PHE A 134 -2.63 -17.56 -4.14
N ALA A 135 -3.09 -17.53 -5.38
CA ALA A 135 -3.61 -18.71 -6.07
C ALA A 135 -2.54 -19.80 -6.24
N ILE A 136 -1.31 -19.43 -6.61
CA ILE A 136 -0.19 -20.37 -6.69
C ILE A 136 0.09 -20.99 -5.32
N THR A 137 0.10 -20.20 -4.25
CA THR A 137 0.29 -20.71 -2.90
C THR A 137 -0.81 -21.70 -2.50
N CYS A 138 -2.08 -21.41 -2.83
CA CYS A 138 -3.18 -22.35 -2.58
C CYS A 138 -2.99 -23.67 -3.35
N VAL A 139 -2.54 -23.61 -4.60
CA VAL A 139 -2.25 -24.81 -5.41
C VAL A 139 -1.08 -25.60 -4.82
N VAL A 140 -0.01 -24.93 -4.37
CA VAL A 140 1.11 -25.59 -3.70
C VAL A 140 0.62 -26.30 -2.43
N LEU A 141 -0.18 -25.64 -1.60
CA LEU A 141 -0.76 -26.25 -0.40
C LEU A 141 -1.64 -27.46 -0.75
N TRP A 142 -2.40 -27.40 -1.84
CA TRP A 142 -3.25 -28.51 -2.29
C TRP A 142 -2.44 -29.78 -2.60
N PHE A 143 -1.26 -29.64 -3.21
CA PHE A 143 -0.38 -30.76 -3.54
C PHE A 143 0.43 -31.30 -2.35
N MET A 144 0.48 -30.60 -1.22
CA MET A 144 1.18 -31.08 -0.01
C MET A 144 0.42 -32.22 0.66
N ASP A 145 1.15 -33.11 1.33
CA ASP A 145 0.57 -34.18 2.15
C ASP A 145 -0.21 -33.61 3.36
N VAL A 146 -1.11 -34.44 3.93
CA VAL A 146 -2.00 -34.03 5.01
C VAL A 146 -1.21 -33.58 6.25
N ASP A 147 -0.12 -34.26 6.58
CA ASP A 147 0.66 -34.01 7.80
C ASP A 147 1.44 -32.70 7.68
N SER A 148 2.06 -32.44 6.53
CA SER A 148 2.70 -31.16 6.23
C SER A 148 1.69 -30.00 6.25
N ARG A 149 0.45 -30.21 5.75
CA ARG A 149 -0.60 -29.18 5.76
C ARG A 149 -1.09 -28.79 7.17
N ARG A 150 -1.06 -29.72 8.14
CA ARG A 150 -1.54 -29.45 9.51
C ARG A 150 -0.86 -28.25 10.15
N HIS A 151 0.41 -28.02 9.85
CA HIS A 151 1.18 -26.89 10.38
C HIS A 151 0.66 -25.51 9.96
N TYR A 152 -0.10 -25.43 8.86
CA TYR A 152 -0.69 -24.20 8.34
C TYR A 152 -2.16 -24.01 8.79
N TYR A 153 -2.66 -24.90 9.67
CA TYR A 153 -4.03 -24.89 10.14
C TYR A 153 -4.08 -24.46 11.62
N LEU A 154 -4.86 -23.42 11.93
CA LEU A 154 -5.08 -22.95 13.30
C LEU A 154 -6.29 -23.63 13.99
N GLY A 155 -6.73 -24.81 13.53
CA GLY A 155 -7.89 -25.53 14.09
C GLY A 155 -7.76 -27.07 14.03
N ASP A 156 -8.81 -27.80 14.40
CA ASP A 156 -8.74 -29.25 14.63
C ASP A 156 -9.11 -30.14 13.43
N ASN A 157 -9.50 -29.58 12.27
CA ASN A 157 -9.96 -30.35 11.09
C ASN A 157 -9.09 -30.16 9.83
N PRO A 158 -7.90 -30.80 9.76
CA PRO A 158 -6.97 -30.69 8.63
C PRO A 158 -7.36 -31.50 7.39
N THR A 159 -8.41 -32.31 7.44
CA THR A 159 -8.85 -33.20 6.34
C THR A 159 -9.70 -32.49 5.27
N ALA A 160 -10.03 -31.21 5.45
CA ALA A 160 -10.96 -30.47 4.60
C ALA A 160 -10.29 -29.33 3.78
N PHE A 161 -9.03 -29.50 3.33
CA PHE A 161 -8.46 -28.54 2.38
C PHE A 161 -9.21 -28.59 1.06
N ASP A 162 -10.06 -27.60 0.86
CA ASP A 162 -10.81 -27.40 -0.37
C ASP A 162 -10.20 -26.21 -1.12
N LEU A 163 -9.58 -26.52 -2.25
CA LEU A 163 -8.92 -25.53 -3.10
C LEU A 163 -9.91 -24.47 -3.58
N PHE A 164 -11.12 -24.87 -3.97
CA PHE A 164 -12.12 -23.94 -4.49
C PHE A 164 -12.55 -22.97 -3.40
N LYS A 165 -12.92 -23.49 -2.23
CA LYS A 165 -13.34 -22.67 -1.08
C LYS A 165 -12.27 -21.71 -0.61
N THR A 166 -11.01 -22.15 -0.64
CA THR A 166 -9.86 -21.31 -0.28
C THR A 166 -9.67 -20.19 -1.30
N LEU A 167 -9.69 -20.51 -2.60
CA LEU A 167 -9.56 -19.54 -3.69
C LEU A 167 -10.69 -18.51 -3.73
N THR A 168 -11.88 -18.87 -3.23
CA THR A 168 -13.05 -17.99 -3.09
C THR A 168 -13.16 -17.33 -1.73
N PHE A 169 -12.15 -17.45 -0.85
CA PHE A 169 -12.08 -16.80 0.45
C PHE A 169 -13.21 -17.19 1.44
N GLU A 170 -13.71 -18.42 1.38
CA GLU A 170 -14.71 -18.94 2.32
C GLU A 170 -14.22 -18.78 3.77
N PHE A 171 -15.11 -18.32 4.66
CA PHE A 171 -14.74 -17.91 6.02
C PHE A 171 -13.99 -19.00 6.81
N HIS A 172 -14.46 -20.24 6.71
CA HIS A 172 -13.87 -21.38 7.42
C HIS A 172 -12.61 -21.94 6.74
N SER A 173 -12.35 -21.57 5.48
CA SER A 173 -11.20 -22.04 4.68
C SER A 173 -10.09 -20.98 4.58
N ARG A 174 -9.96 -20.12 5.59
CA ARG A 174 -8.91 -19.09 5.68
C ARG A 174 -7.70 -19.66 6.43
N TYR A 175 -6.76 -20.24 5.69
CA TYR A 175 -5.56 -20.89 6.26
C TYR A 175 -4.54 -19.87 6.77
N PHE A 176 -3.91 -20.19 7.91
CA PHE A 176 -2.80 -19.46 8.50
C PHE A 176 -2.95 -17.92 8.44
N VAL A 177 -2.33 -17.27 7.47
CA VAL A 177 -2.30 -15.81 7.28
C VAL A 177 -3.28 -15.29 6.23
N PHE A 178 -3.97 -16.18 5.50
CA PHE A 178 -4.88 -15.81 4.42
C PHE A 178 -6.13 -15.07 4.91
N TRP A 179 -6.43 -15.08 6.21
CA TRP A 179 -7.58 -14.39 6.76
C TRP A 179 -7.57 -12.87 6.53
N THR A 180 -6.40 -12.27 6.29
CA THR A 180 -6.26 -10.83 6.01
C THR A 180 -6.61 -10.45 4.58
N LEU A 181 -6.42 -11.34 3.60
CA LEU A 181 -6.68 -11.07 2.19
C LEU A 181 -8.15 -10.74 1.90
N PRO A 182 -9.15 -11.52 2.38
CA PRO A 182 -10.56 -11.18 2.19
C PRO A 182 -10.91 -9.83 2.81
N LEU A 183 -10.33 -9.48 3.96
CA LEU A 183 -10.57 -8.20 4.63
C LEU A 183 -10.08 -7.03 3.77
N GLU A 184 -8.84 -7.14 3.29
CA GLU A 184 -8.21 -6.14 2.45
C GLU A 184 -8.95 -5.97 1.10
N ILE A 185 -9.25 -7.09 0.42
CA ILE A 185 -9.97 -7.09 -0.85
C ILE A 185 -11.38 -6.50 -0.68
N SER A 186 -12.09 -6.87 0.39
CA SER A 186 -13.43 -6.30 0.67
C SER A 186 -13.35 -4.78 0.85
N TYR A 187 -12.34 -4.29 1.55
CA TYR A 187 -12.16 -2.85 1.75
C TYR A 187 -11.80 -2.11 0.45
N TYR A 188 -11.16 -2.76 -0.53
CA TYR A 188 -10.92 -2.16 -1.85
C TYR A 188 -12.21 -1.71 -2.55
N PHE A 189 -13.31 -2.42 -2.33
CA PHE A 189 -14.63 -2.01 -2.85
C PHE A 189 -15.22 -0.81 -2.09
N CYS A 190 -14.85 -0.62 -0.82
CA CYS A 190 -15.30 0.52 -0.02
C CYS A 190 -14.61 1.83 -0.45
N ILE A 191 -13.36 1.77 -0.93
CA ILE A 191 -12.54 2.96 -1.23
C ILE A 191 -13.18 3.87 -2.31
N PRO A 192 -13.64 3.36 -3.47
CA PRO A 192 -14.31 4.21 -4.47
C PRO A 192 -15.53 4.93 -3.91
N VAL A 193 -16.36 4.24 -3.12
CA VAL A 193 -17.55 4.81 -2.48
C VAL A 193 -17.16 5.89 -1.46
N PHE A 194 -16.15 5.62 -0.64
CA PHE A 194 -15.61 6.57 0.33
C PHE A 194 -15.09 7.84 -0.34
N VAL A 195 -14.27 7.69 -1.38
CA VAL A 195 -13.71 8.84 -2.12
C VAL A 195 -14.80 9.65 -2.81
N TYR A 196 -15.77 8.98 -3.44
CA TYR A 196 -16.92 9.65 -4.04
C TYR A 196 -17.71 10.46 -3.00
N GLY A 197 -18.04 9.86 -1.84
CA GLY A 197 -18.71 10.54 -0.74
C GLY A 197 -17.96 11.79 -0.27
N THR A 198 -16.64 11.69 -0.11
CA THR A 198 -15.77 12.82 0.27
C THR A 198 -15.78 13.93 -0.78
N ILE A 199 -15.82 13.61 -2.06
CA ILE A 199 -15.91 14.61 -3.15
C ILE A 199 -17.27 15.32 -3.11
N VAL A 200 -18.37 14.58 -2.91
CA VAL A 200 -19.73 15.13 -2.82
C VAL A 200 -19.87 16.10 -1.64
N LEU A 201 -19.24 15.80 -0.50
CA LEU A 201 -19.26 16.67 0.69
C LEU A 201 -18.54 18.02 0.48
N ARG A 202 -17.71 18.18 -0.56
CA ARG A 202 -17.02 19.43 -0.95
C ARG A 202 -16.34 20.15 0.23
N ARG A 203 -16.89 21.28 0.69
CA ARG A 203 -16.38 22.09 1.81
C ARG A 203 -16.82 21.59 3.18
N LEU A 204 -17.90 20.80 3.23
CA LEU A 204 -18.51 20.28 4.46
C LEU A 204 -17.93 18.92 4.89
N TRP A 205 -16.86 18.45 4.24
CA TRP A 205 -16.22 17.16 4.54
C TRP A 205 -15.84 16.98 6.02
N TRP A 206 -15.41 18.05 6.69
CA TRP A 206 -15.02 18.02 8.10
C TRP A 206 -16.17 17.66 9.05
N ILE A 207 -17.42 17.98 8.67
CA ILE A 207 -18.63 17.65 9.47
C ILE A 207 -18.81 16.13 9.55
N ALA A 208 -18.53 15.40 8.47
CA ALA A 208 -18.60 13.94 8.47
C ALA A 208 -17.36 13.30 9.10
N TYR A 209 -16.18 13.93 8.94
CA TYR A 209 -14.92 13.36 9.40
C TYR A 209 -14.75 13.41 10.92
N LEU A 210 -15.21 14.46 11.60
CA LEU A 210 -15.12 14.55 13.07
C LEU A 210 -15.85 13.40 13.79
N PRO A 211 -17.15 13.13 13.54
CA PRO A 211 -17.84 12.00 14.17
C PRO A 211 -17.27 10.66 13.71
N ALA A 212 -16.81 10.54 12.45
CA ALA A 212 -16.16 9.33 11.98
C ALA A 212 -14.84 9.04 12.70
N TYR A 213 -14.01 10.05 12.97
CA TYR A 213 -12.78 9.88 13.76
C TYR A 213 -13.08 9.51 15.21
N TYR A 214 -14.07 10.16 15.82
CA TYR A 214 -14.52 9.81 17.16
C TYR A 214 -14.98 8.35 17.22
N TRP A 215 -15.78 7.91 16.24
CA TRP A 215 -16.21 6.52 16.11
C TRP A 215 -15.03 5.55 15.92
N VAL A 216 -14.06 5.89 15.04
CA VAL A 216 -12.86 5.08 14.81
C VAL A 216 -12.04 4.90 16.10
N ILE A 217 -11.85 5.97 16.87
CA ILE A 217 -11.12 5.93 18.14
C ILE A 217 -11.90 5.14 19.19
N SER A 218 -13.21 5.41 19.31
CA SER A 218 -14.09 4.73 20.26
C SER A 218 -14.11 3.22 20.00
N GLN A 219 -14.43 2.81 18.77
CA GLN A 219 -14.46 1.39 18.40
C GLN A 219 -13.10 0.72 18.52
N GLY A 220 -12.03 1.39 18.09
CA GLY A 220 -10.68 0.87 18.23
C GLY A 220 -10.28 0.64 19.69
N TRP A 221 -10.83 1.43 20.62
CA TRP A 221 -10.54 1.31 22.05
C TRP A 221 -11.45 0.33 22.79
N THR A 222 -12.71 0.19 22.38
CA THR A 222 -13.71 -0.60 23.12
C THR A 222 -13.96 -1.98 22.55
N GLU A 223 -13.80 -2.17 21.24
CA GLU A 223 -14.21 -3.39 20.55
C GLU A 223 -13.12 -4.46 20.57
N TYR A 224 -13.52 -5.72 20.79
CA TYR A 224 -12.60 -6.86 20.72
C TYR A 224 -12.31 -7.24 19.26
N ARG A 225 -11.03 -7.43 18.94
CA ARG A 225 -10.58 -7.76 17.59
C ARG A 225 -9.45 -8.79 17.62
N THR A 226 -9.55 -9.78 16.76
CA THR A 226 -8.56 -10.86 16.65
C THR A 226 -8.50 -11.41 15.22
N SER A 227 -7.52 -12.27 14.95
CA SER A 227 -7.36 -12.97 13.68
C SER A 227 -8.61 -13.79 13.34
N HIS A 228 -8.85 -14.01 12.04
CA HIS A 228 -9.99 -14.77 11.51
C HIS A 228 -11.38 -14.21 11.87
N THR A 229 -11.50 -12.96 12.32
CA THR A 229 -12.80 -12.29 12.46
C THR A 229 -13.28 -11.67 11.13
N GLY A 230 -14.56 -11.27 11.09
CA GLY A 230 -15.15 -10.62 9.91
C GLY A 230 -14.59 -9.22 9.64
N LEU A 231 -15.08 -8.55 8.59
CA LEU A 231 -14.60 -7.21 8.24
C LEU A 231 -14.93 -6.15 9.29
N LEU A 232 -16.10 -6.23 9.92
CA LEU A 232 -16.68 -5.17 10.73
C LEU A 232 -15.74 -4.68 11.86
N PRO A 233 -15.12 -5.55 12.69
CA PRO A 233 -14.19 -5.10 13.73
C PRO A 233 -12.90 -4.45 13.18
N HIS A 234 -12.56 -4.70 11.92
CA HIS A 234 -11.37 -4.17 11.27
C HIS A 234 -11.63 -2.88 10.47
N ILE A 235 -12.90 -2.50 10.23
CA ILE A 235 -13.25 -1.27 9.49
C ILE A 235 -12.58 -0.01 10.08
N PRO A 236 -12.55 0.21 11.42
CA PRO A 236 -11.92 1.39 11.99
C PRO A 236 -10.45 1.56 11.58
N THR A 237 -9.69 0.45 11.51
CA THR A 237 -8.29 0.43 11.10
C THR A 237 -8.12 0.89 9.64
N PHE A 238 -8.90 0.33 8.73
CA PHE A 238 -8.83 0.74 7.32
C PHE A 238 -9.34 2.17 7.11
N LEU A 239 -10.42 2.55 7.80
CA LEU A 239 -11.02 3.87 7.72
C LEU A 239 -10.06 4.95 8.20
N ALA A 240 -9.29 4.70 9.27
CA ALA A 240 -8.24 5.61 9.74
C ALA A 240 -7.26 5.96 8.61
N GLY A 241 -6.77 4.95 7.87
CA GLY A 241 -5.85 5.15 6.74
C GLY A 241 -6.49 5.95 5.60
N SER A 242 -7.73 5.64 5.20
CA SER A 242 -8.45 6.38 4.15
C SER A 242 -8.72 7.84 4.54
N MET A 243 -9.12 8.09 5.80
CA MET A 243 -9.35 9.43 6.30
C MET A 243 -8.05 10.26 6.33
N ALA A 244 -6.95 9.66 6.81
CA ALA A 244 -5.65 10.31 6.84
C ALA A 244 -5.13 10.65 5.45
N ALA A 245 -5.36 9.79 4.45
CA ALA A 245 -5.03 10.08 3.06
C ALA A 245 -5.77 11.32 2.53
N VAL A 246 -7.06 11.47 2.84
CA VAL A 246 -7.82 12.66 2.44
C VAL A 246 -7.33 13.90 3.16
N ILE A 247 -7.08 13.81 4.47
CA ILE A 247 -6.50 14.93 5.25
C ILE A 247 -5.18 15.36 4.61
N PHE A 248 -4.29 14.41 4.32
CA PHE A 248 -3.03 14.70 3.65
C PHE A 248 -3.24 15.39 2.31
N VAL A 249 -4.12 14.89 1.43
CA VAL A 249 -4.41 15.53 0.13
C VAL A 249 -4.90 16.97 0.31
N LYS A 250 -5.80 17.21 1.27
CA LYS A 250 -6.35 18.54 1.52
C LYS A 250 -5.29 19.50 2.08
N LEU A 251 -4.47 19.03 3.03
CA LEU A 251 -3.36 19.80 3.59
C LEU A 251 -2.30 20.12 2.54
N ASP A 252 -1.83 19.12 1.78
CA ASP A 252 -0.85 19.28 0.70
C ASP A 252 -1.36 20.28 -0.37
N THR A 253 -2.63 20.17 -0.76
CA THR A 253 -3.26 21.10 -1.71
C THR A 253 -3.32 22.52 -1.15
N TRP A 254 -3.68 22.68 0.13
CA TRP A 254 -3.76 23.98 0.79
C TRP A 254 -2.38 24.64 0.95
N ILE A 255 -1.37 23.88 1.37
CA ILE A 255 0.02 24.33 1.50
C ILE A 255 0.53 24.84 0.16
N LYS A 256 0.31 24.07 -0.91
CA LYS A 256 0.71 24.43 -2.28
C LYS A 256 -0.03 25.66 -2.79
N ALA A 257 -1.35 25.72 -2.60
CA ALA A 257 -2.18 26.84 -3.06
C ALA A 257 -1.80 28.17 -2.39
N ARG A 258 -1.46 28.15 -1.10
CA ARG A 258 -1.05 29.35 -0.35
C ARG A 258 0.46 29.62 -0.39
N LYS A 259 1.24 28.78 -1.08
CA LYS A 259 2.72 28.80 -1.04
C LYS A 259 3.25 28.87 0.40
N PHE A 260 2.58 28.16 1.31
CA PHE A 260 2.86 28.21 2.73
C PHE A 260 4.27 27.67 3.00
N GLN A 261 5.07 28.46 3.72
CA GLN A 261 6.41 28.08 4.14
C GLN A 261 6.39 27.72 5.62
N PHE A 262 6.96 26.58 5.97
CA PHE A 262 7.07 26.15 7.36
C PHE A 262 8.05 27.05 8.13
N GLN A 263 7.50 27.87 9.01
CA GLN A 263 8.26 28.64 9.99
C GLN A 263 8.70 27.74 11.14
N TRP A 264 9.70 28.18 11.91
CA TRP A 264 10.25 27.41 13.03
C TRP A 264 9.19 26.93 14.02
N PHE A 265 8.23 27.79 14.39
CA PHE A 265 7.15 27.42 15.31
C PHE A 265 6.25 26.30 14.73
N HIS A 266 5.89 26.38 13.45
CA HIS A 266 5.10 25.33 12.79
C HIS A 266 5.84 24.00 12.75
N THR A 267 7.14 24.04 12.47
CA THR A 267 8.02 22.87 12.52
C THR A 267 8.07 22.29 13.93
N LEU A 268 8.26 23.12 14.96
CA LEU A 268 8.29 22.68 16.35
C LEU A 268 6.99 21.97 16.75
N VAL A 269 5.84 22.56 16.44
CA VAL A 269 4.52 21.97 16.73
C VAL A 269 4.36 20.63 16.00
N LEU A 270 4.72 20.56 14.71
CA LEU A 270 4.61 19.32 13.94
C LEU A 270 5.52 18.22 14.51
N ARG A 271 6.75 18.56 14.93
CA ARG A 271 7.67 17.61 15.57
C ARG A 271 7.23 17.18 16.96
N ALA A 272 6.62 18.07 17.73
CA ALA A 272 6.02 17.69 19.01
C ALA A 272 4.91 16.66 18.80
N ILE A 273 4.01 16.90 17.84
CA ILE A 273 2.94 15.95 17.47
C ILE A 273 3.53 14.61 17.02
N GLU A 274 4.54 14.63 16.13
CA GLU A 274 5.23 13.43 15.65
C GLU A 274 5.84 12.61 16.79
N LEU A 275 6.62 13.25 17.66
CA LEU A 275 7.30 12.57 18.77
C LEU A 275 6.31 12.05 19.81
N THR A 276 5.24 12.80 20.11
CA THR A 276 4.17 12.32 20.99
C THR A 276 3.46 11.12 20.37
N ALA A 277 3.11 11.18 19.09
CA ALA A 277 2.48 10.06 18.39
C ALA A 277 3.39 8.82 18.35
N LEU A 278 4.69 9.01 18.13
CA LEU A 278 5.69 7.93 18.12
C LEU A 278 5.84 7.31 19.51
N GLY A 279 5.94 8.14 20.55
CA GLY A 279 6.03 7.68 21.94
C GLY A 279 4.80 6.87 22.35
N LEU A 280 3.59 7.38 22.04
CA LEU A 280 2.34 6.67 22.28
C LEU A 280 2.25 5.38 21.47
N PHE A 281 2.64 5.40 20.19
CA PHE A 281 2.64 4.23 19.32
C PHE A 281 3.53 3.13 19.90
N LEU A 282 4.80 3.44 20.18
CA LEU A 282 5.74 2.50 20.78
C LEU A 282 5.25 2.01 22.15
N SER A 283 4.62 2.87 22.94
CA SER A 283 4.07 2.48 24.23
C SER A 283 2.93 1.48 24.08
N VAL A 284 2.04 1.64 23.10
CA VAL A 284 0.99 0.64 22.80
C VAL A 284 1.61 -0.67 22.28
N VAL A 285 2.59 -0.59 21.37
CA VAL A 285 3.26 -1.77 20.79
C VAL A 285 3.97 -2.60 21.86
N PHE A 286 4.76 -1.96 22.71
CA PHE A 286 5.59 -2.62 23.73
C PHE A 286 4.92 -2.70 25.12
N ARG A 287 3.59 -2.52 25.19
CA ARG A 287 2.79 -2.61 26.44
C ARG A 287 3.25 -1.68 27.58
N GLY A 288 3.71 -0.48 27.23
CA GLY A 288 3.96 0.58 28.19
C GLY A 288 5.40 1.06 28.25
N LEU A 289 6.18 1.00 27.17
CA LEU A 289 7.57 1.47 27.13
C LEU A 289 7.75 2.86 27.79
N PHE A 290 6.78 3.76 27.60
CA PHE A 290 6.72 5.08 28.27
C PHE A 290 5.75 5.12 29.46
N PHE A 291 4.72 4.28 29.50
CA PHE A 291 3.72 4.26 30.57
C PHE A 291 4.26 3.66 31.88
N VAL A 292 5.19 2.70 31.84
CA VAL A 292 5.83 2.18 33.08
C VAL A 292 6.57 3.27 33.85
N TRP A 293 7.08 4.30 33.17
CA TRP A 293 7.89 5.37 33.78
C TRP A 293 7.10 6.63 34.19
N ILE A 294 5.93 6.87 33.59
CA ILE A 294 5.21 8.16 33.72
C ILE A 294 3.80 7.97 34.29
N HIS A 295 3.04 6.96 33.86
CA HIS A 295 1.66 6.74 34.27
C HIS A 295 1.15 5.35 33.87
N GLU A 296 0.32 4.69 34.69
CA GLU A 296 -0.21 3.36 34.39
C GLU A 296 -0.75 3.24 32.95
N ASN A 297 -0.46 2.10 32.30
CA ASN A 297 -0.84 1.88 30.91
C ASN A 297 -2.37 1.92 30.77
N VAL A 298 -2.86 3.03 30.25
CA VAL A 298 -4.29 3.29 30.02
C VAL A 298 -4.86 2.43 28.89
N ALA A 299 -4.02 1.83 28.05
CA ALA A 299 -4.47 1.00 26.95
C ALA A 299 -5.31 -0.19 27.49
N PRO A 300 -6.39 -0.57 26.79
CA PRO A 300 -7.23 -1.68 27.21
C PRO A 300 -6.38 -2.93 27.43
N LYS A 301 -6.48 -3.51 28.64
CA LYS A 301 -5.84 -4.80 28.96
C LYS A 301 -6.62 -5.98 28.37
N SER A 302 -7.66 -5.72 27.58
CA SER A 302 -8.45 -6.74 26.92
C SER A 302 -7.56 -7.61 26.03
N PRO A 303 -7.83 -8.92 25.96
CA PRO A 303 -7.15 -9.78 25.00
C PRO A 303 -7.43 -9.27 23.57
N GLY A 304 -6.54 -9.53 22.61
CA GLY A 304 -6.74 -9.19 21.20
C GLY A 304 -5.67 -8.29 20.59
N PHE A 305 -6.01 -7.69 19.45
CA PHE A 305 -5.09 -6.87 18.66
C PHE A 305 -5.12 -5.41 19.15
N PRO A 306 -3.97 -4.81 19.49
CA PRO A 306 -3.93 -3.42 19.92
C PRO A 306 -4.33 -2.48 18.79
N PHE A 307 -5.07 -1.42 19.10
CA PHE A 307 -5.46 -0.41 18.11
C PHE A 307 -4.38 0.67 17.97
N THR A 308 -3.57 0.55 16.92
CA THR A 308 -2.44 1.47 16.65
C THR A 308 -2.66 2.37 15.44
N SER A 309 -3.79 2.19 14.75
CA SER A 309 -4.01 2.71 13.40
C SER A 309 -4.01 4.24 13.34
N VAL A 310 -4.65 4.92 14.29
CA VAL A 310 -4.68 6.40 14.34
C VAL A 310 -3.29 6.98 14.57
N LEU A 311 -2.54 6.43 15.53
CA LEU A 311 -1.18 6.88 15.83
C LEU A 311 -0.26 6.69 14.63
N LEU A 312 -0.34 5.54 13.97
CA LEU A 312 0.40 5.30 12.73
C LEU A 312 0.02 6.32 11.64
N THR A 313 -1.27 6.59 11.44
CA THR A 313 -1.67 7.57 10.42
C THR A 313 -1.20 8.99 10.71
N ILE A 314 -1.12 9.40 11.99
CA ILE A 314 -0.54 10.70 12.37
C ILE A 314 0.93 10.74 11.96
N LEU A 315 1.70 9.69 12.27
CA LEU A 315 3.10 9.59 11.87
C LEU A 315 3.26 9.66 10.35
N LEU A 316 2.45 8.92 9.59
CA LEU A 316 2.48 8.96 8.13
C LEU A 316 2.22 10.37 7.59
N VAL A 317 1.19 11.05 8.10
CA VAL A 317 0.86 12.42 7.64
C VAL A 317 1.97 13.41 8.03
N CYS A 318 2.51 13.34 9.24
CA CYS A 318 3.63 14.17 9.68
C CYS A 318 4.87 14.00 8.79
N GLU A 319 5.29 12.76 8.53
CA GLU A 319 6.46 12.45 7.69
C GLU A 319 6.26 12.88 6.23
N LEU A 320 5.03 12.79 5.71
CA LEU A 320 4.72 13.25 4.35
C LEU A 320 4.71 14.77 4.22
N LEU A 321 4.30 15.50 5.26
CA LEU A 321 4.29 16.96 5.26
C LEU A 321 5.71 17.51 5.44
N LEU A 322 6.49 16.93 6.36
CA LEU A 322 7.84 17.35 6.64
C LEU A 322 8.70 16.14 7.06
N PRO A 323 9.49 15.55 6.15
CA PRO A 323 10.32 14.39 6.45
C PRO A 323 11.26 14.61 7.64
N SER A 324 11.36 13.64 8.54
CA SER A 324 12.18 13.66 9.76
C SER A 324 13.34 12.64 9.71
N PRO A 325 14.19 12.54 10.76
CA PRO A 325 15.08 11.39 10.90
C PRO A 325 14.36 10.03 10.85
N LEU A 326 13.08 9.96 11.25
CA LEU A 326 12.27 8.74 11.23
C LEU A 326 12.05 8.24 9.80
N SER A 327 11.63 9.10 8.86
CA SER A 327 11.54 8.70 7.45
C SER A 327 12.90 8.29 6.90
N ARG A 328 13.98 9.01 7.22
CA ARG A 328 15.35 8.61 6.80
C ARG A 328 15.75 7.22 7.29
N MET A 329 15.38 6.86 8.53
CA MET A 329 15.60 5.50 9.05
C MET A 329 14.79 4.46 8.28
N MET A 330 13.52 4.77 7.96
CA MET A 330 12.67 3.88 7.15
C MET A 330 13.14 3.78 5.69
N GLU A 331 13.83 4.79 5.16
CA GLU A 331 14.40 4.79 3.81
C GLU A 331 15.67 3.93 3.69
N TRP A 332 16.08 3.25 4.76
CA TRP A 332 17.21 2.33 4.71
C TRP A 332 16.98 1.22 3.68
N ASN A 333 17.99 0.98 2.83
CA ASN A 333 17.92 0.01 1.73
C ASN A 333 17.47 -1.38 2.20
N PHE A 334 17.90 -1.81 3.39
CA PHE A 334 17.47 -3.08 3.98
C PHE A 334 15.95 -3.13 4.16
N LEU A 335 15.35 -2.13 4.81
CA LEU A 335 13.89 -2.08 5.02
C LEU A 335 13.14 -1.91 3.70
N ARG A 336 13.67 -1.11 2.78
CA ARG A 336 13.06 -0.93 1.46
C ARG A 336 13.05 -2.21 0.63
N PHE A 337 14.11 -3.02 0.71
CA PHE A 337 14.16 -4.34 0.08
C PHE A 337 13.01 -5.22 0.58
N TRP A 338 12.91 -5.39 1.90
CA TRP A 338 11.81 -6.15 2.52
C TRP A 338 10.43 -5.53 2.24
N GLY A 339 10.36 -4.21 2.07
CA GLY A 339 9.16 -3.48 1.66
C GLY A 339 8.69 -3.87 0.26
N LYS A 340 9.62 -3.96 -0.69
CA LYS A 340 9.35 -4.33 -2.09
C LYS A 340 8.77 -5.75 -2.19
N VAL A 341 9.34 -6.69 -1.43
CA VAL A 341 8.90 -8.11 -1.39
C VAL A 341 7.91 -8.41 -0.26
N SER A 342 7.39 -7.39 0.43
CA SER A 342 6.61 -7.54 1.67
C SER A 342 5.41 -8.46 1.55
N PHE A 343 4.72 -8.44 0.40
CA PHE A 343 3.59 -9.33 0.17
C PHE A 343 4.01 -10.80 0.08
N SER A 344 5.11 -11.08 -0.62
CA SER A 344 5.70 -12.42 -0.70
C SER A 344 6.18 -12.90 0.68
N VAL A 345 6.80 -12.03 1.47
CA VAL A 345 7.18 -12.32 2.87
C VAL A 345 5.97 -12.68 3.71
N TYR A 346 4.94 -11.83 3.66
CA TYR A 346 3.70 -12.03 4.40
C TYR A 346 3.03 -13.36 4.05
N LEU A 347 3.00 -13.72 2.77
CA LEU A 347 2.29 -14.92 2.35
C LEU A 347 3.08 -16.21 2.57
N LEU A 348 4.41 -16.17 2.36
CA LEU A 348 5.23 -17.38 2.24
C LEU A 348 6.08 -17.69 3.47
N HIS A 349 6.15 -16.80 4.47
CA HIS A 349 7.00 -17.03 5.63
C HIS A 349 6.66 -18.32 6.41
N GLY A 350 5.40 -18.76 6.40
CA GLY A 350 5.00 -20.04 6.99
C GLY A 350 5.82 -21.23 6.46
N PHE A 351 6.14 -21.25 5.16
CA PHE A 351 6.93 -22.32 4.54
C PHE A 351 8.37 -22.39 5.08
N VAL A 352 8.89 -21.27 5.56
CA VAL A 352 10.23 -21.20 6.16
C VAL A 352 10.17 -21.57 7.63
N ILE A 353 9.17 -21.08 8.36
CA ILE A 353 9.02 -21.30 9.81
C ILE A 353 8.71 -22.76 10.12
N TYR A 354 7.83 -23.38 9.35
CA TYR A 354 7.42 -24.77 9.55
C TYR A 354 8.33 -25.78 8.85
N ASN A 355 9.45 -25.34 8.26
CA ASN A 355 10.40 -26.25 7.65
C ASN A 355 11.19 -27.03 8.71
N GLU A 356 10.99 -28.34 8.76
CA GLU A 356 11.64 -29.21 9.75
C GLU A 356 13.18 -29.12 9.69
N ARG A 357 13.78 -29.09 8.50
CA ARG A 357 15.25 -29.05 8.36
C ARG A 357 15.86 -27.79 8.95
N LEU A 358 15.16 -26.66 8.85
CA LEU A 358 15.59 -25.41 9.48
C LEU A 358 15.39 -25.47 10.99
N ASN A 359 14.34 -26.13 11.47
CA ASN A 359 14.04 -26.26 12.89
C ASN A 359 14.96 -27.27 13.62
N PHE A 360 15.50 -28.27 12.93
CA PHE A 360 16.42 -29.27 13.50
C PHE A 360 17.82 -28.72 13.84
N GLN A 361 18.20 -27.54 13.33
CA GLN A 361 19.50 -26.95 13.64
C GLN A 361 19.54 -26.57 15.13
N THR A 362 20.52 -27.08 15.89
CA THR A 362 20.61 -26.87 17.34
C THR A 362 21.05 -25.46 17.71
N ASP A 363 21.99 -24.89 16.96
CA ASP A 363 22.50 -23.54 17.18
C ASP A 363 21.48 -22.45 16.78
N TYR A 364 21.28 -21.50 17.69
CA TYR A 364 20.32 -20.41 17.51
C TYR A 364 20.68 -19.49 16.34
N TYR A 365 21.95 -19.13 16.19
CA TYR A 365 22.39 -18.20 15.16
C TYR A 365 22.33 -18.87 13.79
N CYS A 366 22.73 -20.12 13.67
CA CYS A 366 22.53 -20.92 12.47
C CYS A 366 21.06 -20.94 12.05
N ARG A 367 20.13 -21.19 12.99
CA ARG A 367 18.68 -21.13 12.72
C ARG A 367 18.22 -19.76 12.26
N LEU A 368 18.66 -18.69 12.93
CA LEU A 368 18.29 -17.32 12.59
C LEU A 368 18.74 -16.96 11.16
N PHE A 369 20.01 -17.18 10.85
CA PHE A 369 20.57 -16.84 9.54
C PHE A 369 20.02 -17.74 8.43
N SER A 370 19.82 -19.04 8.70
CA SER A 370 19.24 -19.95 7.72
C SER A 370 17.79 -19.61 7.40
N ARG A 371 16.96 -19.29 8.40
CA ARG A 371 15.57 -18.85 8.18
C ARG A 371 15.51 -17.51 7.46
N LEU A 372 16.30 -16.51 7.86
CA LEU A 372 16.33 -15.21 7.17
C LEU A 372 16.83 -15.33 5.73
N GLY A 373 17.88 -16.14 5.50
CA GLY A 373 18.42 -16.42 4.16
C GLY A 373 17.40 -17.12 3.28
N MET A 374 16.78 -18.20 3.77
CA MET A 374 15.74 -18.92 3.04
C MET A 374 14.51 -18.06 2.77
N LEU A 375 14.09 -17.23 3.73
CA LEU A 375 13.02 -16.27 3.55
C LEU A 375 13.36 -15.25 2.46
N ALA A 376 14.56 -14.66 2.49
CA ALA A 376 15.00 -13.72 1.46
C ALA A 376 15.03 -14.37 0.07
N LEU A 377 15.56 -15.60 -0.04
CA LEU A 377 15.61 -16.35 -1.29
C LEU A 377 14.21 -16.67 -1.83
N LEU A 378 13.34 -17.27 -1.01
CA LEU A 378 11.99 -17.67 -1.41
C LEU A 378 11.15 -16.46 -1.81
N THR A 379 11.21 -15.39 -1.03
CA THR A 379 10.40 -14.18 -1.27
C THR A 379 10.92 -13.37 -2.45
N THR A 380 12.23 -13.35 -2.69
CA THR A 380 12.81 -12.72 -3.89
C THR A 380 12.48 -13.52 -5.14
N ALA A 381 12.62 -14.84 -5.10
CA ALA A 381 12.30 -15.71 -6.23
C ALA A 381 10.82 -15.60 -6.61
N SER A 382 9.91 -15.73 -5.64
CA SER A 382 8.46 -15.57 -5.89
C SER A 382 8.10 -14.16 -6.38
N TYR A 383 8.74 -13.11 -5.83
CA TYR A 383 8.55 -11.75 -6.32
C TYR A 383 8.91 -11.62 -7.80
N GLN A 384 10.09 -12.10 -8.20
CA GLN A 384 10.58 -11.95 -9.58
C GLN A 384 9.83 -12.86 -10.57
N LEU A 385 9.41 -14.05 -10.15
CA LEU A 385 8.77 -15.03 -11.03
C LEU A 385 7.25 -14.83 -11.16
N VAL A 386 6.59 -14.29 -10.14
CA VAL A 386 5.13 -14.19 -10.09
C VAL A 386 4.67 -12.75 -9.91
N GLU A 387 5.09 -12.11 -8.83
CA GLU A 387 4.53 -10.82 -8.40
C GLU A 387 4.86 -9.70 -9.40
N TYR A 388 6.13 -9.60 -9.81
CA TYR A 388 6.60 -8.57 -10.73
C TYR A 388 6.06 -8.74 -12.16
N PRO A 389 6.09 -9.94 -12.78
CA PRO A 389 5.45 -10.17 -14.07
C PRO A 389 3.95 -9.89 -14.06
N SER A 390 3.25 -10.26 -12.99
CA SER A 390 1.81 -9.96 -12.83
C SER A 390 1.55 -8.46 -12.79
N GLN A 391 2.39 -7.69 -12.10
CA GLN A 391 2.31 -6.22 -12.09
C GLN A 391 2.61 -5.62 -13.46
N LEU A 392 3.55 -6.18 -14.23
CA LEU A 392 3.83 -5.74 -15.60
C LEU A 392 2.62 -6.01 -16.52
N LEU A 393 1.99 -7.17 -16.40
CA LEU A 393 0.75 -7.49 -17.12
C LEU A 393 -0.36 -6.48 -16.80
N ALA A 394 -0.55 -6.16 -15.52
CA ALA A 394 -1.51 -5.13 -15.11
C ALA A 394 -1.24 -3.78 -15.78
N ARG A 395 0.03 -3.36 -15.90
CA ARG A 395 0.40 -2.11 -16.59
C ARG A 395 0.10 -2.15 -18.08
N ARG A 396 0.33 -3.30 -18.73
CA ARG A 396 -0.03 -3.47 -20.15
C ARG A 396 -1.53 -3.34 -20.34
N ILE A 397 -2.33 -3.96 -19.46
CA ILE A 397 -3.79 -3.84 -19.46
C ILE A 397 -4.20 -2.37 -19.25
N SER A 398 -3.61 -1.66 -18.28
CA SER A 398 -3.87 -0.23 -18.07
C SER A 398 -3.63 0.58 -19.34
N LYS A 399 -2.51 0.37 -20.03
CA LYS A 399 -2.18 1.10 -21.26
C LYS A 399 -3.23 0.83 -22.34
N THR A 400 -3.69 -0.42 -22.49
CA THR A 400 -4.74 -0.75 -23.47
C THR A 400 -6.09 -0.12 -23.11
N LEU A 401 -6.43 -0.01 -21.83
CA LEU A 401 -7.65 0.68 -21.39
C LEU A 401 -7.57 2.18 -21.70
N ASP A 402 -6.42 2.82 -21.46
CA ASP A 402 -6.20 4.24 -21.77
C ASP A 402 -6.28 4.49 -23.30
N GLU A 403 -5.73 3.59 -24.12
CA GLU A 403 -5.83 3.68 -25.59
C GLU A 403 -7.28 3.50 -26.09
N GLN A 404 -8.05 2.60 -25.48
CA GLN A 404 -9.47 2.41 -25.81
C GLN A 404 -10.31 3.64 -25.40
N GLU A 405 -10.00 4.25 -24.27
CA GLU A 405 -10.63 5.50 -23.83
C GLU A 405 -10.35 6.64 -24.83
N ALA A 406 -9.11 6.78 -25.27
CA ALA A 406 -8.71 7.80 -26.24
C ALA A 406 -9.43 7.60 -27.59
N LYS A 407 -9.50 6.37 -28.10
CA LYS A 407 -10.23 6.05 -29.34
C LYS A 407 -11.73 6.31 -29.22
N ALA A 408 -12.34 5.94 -28.09
CA ALA A 408 -13.76 6.14 -27.85
C ALA A 408 -14.13 7.64 -27.72
N SER A 409 -13.24 8.47 -27.17
CA SER A 409 -13.45 9.92 -27.11
C SER A 409 -13.31 10.59 -28.48
N MET A 410 -12.40 10.12 -29.34
CA MET A 410 -12.26 10.58 -30.72
C MET A 410 -13.41 10.21 -31.67
N THR A 411 -14.16 9.14 -31.37
CA THR A 411 -15.29 8.70 -32.22
C THR A 411 -16.59 9.47 -31.91
N MET A 412 -16.63 10.23 -30.80
CA MET A 412 -17.79 10.96 -30.28
C MET A 412 -17.86 12.49 -30.50
N PRO A 413 -17.12 13.16 -31.42
CA PRO A 413 -17.48 14.51 -31.85
C PRO A 413 -18.55 14.53 -32.96
N VAL A 414 -18.82 13.40 -33.63
CA VAL A 414 -19.64 13.40 -34.86
C VAL A 414 -21.14 13.22 -34.61
N LEU A 415 -21.56 12.65 -33.47
CA LEU A 415 -23.00 12.40 -33.23
C LEU A 415 -23.77 13.58 -32.61
N CYS A 416 -23.08 14.60 -32.06
CA CYS A 416 -23.76 15.79 -31.51
C CYS A 416 -24.00 16.90 -32.55
N THR A 417 -23.44 16.80 -33.75
CA THR A 417 -23.65 17.78 -34.85
C THR A 417 -24.79 17.39 -35.80
N PHE A 418 -25.30 16.16 -35.75
CA PHE A 418 -26.45 15.75 -36.57
C PHE A 418 -27.81 16.00 -35.91
N ALA A 419 -27.86 16.40 -34.64
CA ALA A 419 -29.12 16.70 -33.94
C ALA A 419 -29.53 18.20 -34.01
N SER A 420 -28.76 19.07 -34.65
CA SER A 420 -29.07 20.51 -34.77
C SER A 420 -29.40 20.98 -36.20
N SER A 421 -29.57 20.05 -37.16
CA SER A 421 -29.75 20.39 -38.59
C SER A 421 -31.14 20.07 -39.18
N GLU A 422 -32.11 19.57 -38.40
CA GLU A 422 -33.46 19.22 -38.91
C GLU A 422 -34.61 19.96 -38.20
N GLY A 423 -34.41 21.24 -37.87
CA GLY A 423 -35.42 22.03 -37.16
C GLY A 423 -35.48 23.50 -37.55
N SER A 424 -35.32 23.85 -38.83
CA SER A 424 -35.63 25.21 -39.31
C SER A 424 -35.94 25.22 -40.80
N LYS A 425 -37.15 24.80 -41.16
CA LYS A 425 -37.79 25.19 -42.43
C LYS A 425 -39.27 25.51 -42.18
N GLY A 426 -39.53 26.81 -42.08
CA GLY A 426 -40.66 27.47 -42.71
C GLY A 426 -42.04 27.33 -42.07
N LEU A 427 -42.43 28.30 -41.24
CA LEU A 427 -43.78 28.86 -41.30
C LEU A 427 -43.66 30.39 -41.32
N GLY A 428 -43.62 30.93 -42.54
CA GLY A 428 -43.78 32.35 -42.83
C GLY A 428 -45.26 32.72 -42.81
N ALA A 429 -45.51 33.92 -42.29
CA ALA A 429 -46.80 34.55 -42.12
C ALA A 429 -47.67 34.57 -43.40
N GLY A 430 -48.96 34.29 -43.23
CA GLY A 430 -50.02 34.60 -44.18
C GLY A 430 -51.12 35.37 -43.48
N VAL A 431 -51.04 36.70 -43.57
CA VAL A 431 -52.17 37.63 -43.38
C VAL A 431 -53.05 37.51 -44.63
N ILE A 432 -54.37 37.43 -44.48
CA ILE A 432 -55.40 38.15 -45.29
C ILE A 432 -56.82 37.69 -44.84
N LYS A 433 -57.61 38.71 -44.48
CA LYS A 433 -59.07 38.83 -44.30
C LYS A 433 -59.75 38.17 -43.11
#